data_AF-A0A6I9NRI7-F1
#
_entry.id   AF-A0A6I9NRI7-F1
#
_cell.length_a   1.000
_cell.length_b   1.000
_cell.length_c   1.000
_cell.angle_alpha   90.00
_cell.angle_beta   90.00
_cell.angle_gamma   90.00
#
_symmetry.space_group_name_H-M   'P 1'
#
loop_
_entity.id
_entity.type
_entity.pdbx_description
1 polymer ?
#
loop_
_entity_poly.entity_id
_entity_poly.type
_entity_poly.pdbx_seq_one_letter_code
_entity_poly.pdbx_strand_id
1 'polypeptide(L)'
;MNRMRNLVDSAYSLDPRIKKFKDEEKARKEAEKKAKVEAKKREQEEKERARQAEIDAARLAKEKEEEEARQVAQLAKKEKEIQKKAIKKERQKLRTSCKTWNYFTEEESDSVKMMEEVEKLCDRLELTSLQSLNEILALGSREDSKVAVVKQSTVQLLPSVV
;
A
#
# COMPACT_ATOMS: atom_id res chain seq x y z
N MET A 1 87.36 18.19 -27.49
CA MET A 1 87.25 18.78 -26.13
C MET A 1 86.05 18.20 -25.37
N ASN A 2 86.08 16.93 -24.94
CA ASN A 2 84.98 16.31 -24.15
C ASN A 2 85.39 15.93 -22.72
N ARG A 3 86.69 15.94 -22.42
CA ARG A 3 87.23 15.50 -21.12
C ARG A 3 86.78 16.39 -19.95
N MET A 4 86.77 17.71 -20.14
CA MET A 4 86.28 18.66 -19.12
C MET A 4 84.77 18.51 -18.87
N ARG A 5 83.99 18.28 -19.92
CA ARG A 5 82.53 18.07 -19.82
C ARG A 5 82.22 16.80 -19.01
N ASN A 6 82.87 15.69 -19.34
CA ASN A 6 82.69 14.42 -18.62
C ASN A 6 83.08 14.52 -17.14
N LEU A 7 84.12 15.30 -16.79
CA LEU A 7 84.53 15.51 -15.41
C LEU A 7 83.46 16.28 -14.62
N VAL A 8 82.91 17.34 -15.22
CA VAL A 8 81.83 18.14 -14.62
C VAL A 8 80.56 17.32 -14.46
N ASP A 9 80.17 16.54 -15.47
CA ASP A 9 79.00 15.66 -15.42
C ASP A 9 79.14 14.59 -14.32
N SER A 10 80.34 14.01 -14.18
CA SER A 10 80.63 13.02 -13.12
C SER A 10 80.57 13.65 -11.73
N ALA A 11 81.16 14.83 -11.54
CA ALA A 11 81.10 15.56 -10.27
C ALA A 11 79.65 15.96 -9.92
N TYR A 12 78.88 16.42 -10.90
CA TYR A 12 77.48 16.78 -10.74
C TYR A 12 76.59 15.57 -10.39
N SER A 13 76.88 14.40 -10.96
CA SER A 13 76.16 13.16 -10.66
C SER A 13 76.48 12.58 -9.29
N LEU A 14 77.69 12.81 -8.78
CA LEU A 14 78.16 12.25 -7.51
C LEU A 14 77.94 13.19 -6.31
N ASP A 15 77.65 14.49 -6.53
CA ASP A 15 77.38 15.44 -5.46
C ASP A 15 76.11 15.03 -4.66
N PRO A 16 76.23 14.73 -3.36
CA PRO A 16 75.10 14.28 -2.54
C PRO A 16 73.98 15.31 -2.42
N ARG A 17 74.29 16.61 -2.49
CA ARG A 17 73.30 17.69 -2.39
C ARG A 17 72.44 17.72 -3.64
N ILE A 18 73.06 17.62 -4.82
CA ILE A 18 72.37 17.62 -6.11
C ILE A 18 71.49 16.38 -6.24
N LYS A 19 71.99 15.22 -5.80
CA LYS A 19 71.20 13.99 -5.73
C LYS A 19 69.97 14.17 -4.83
N LYS A 20 70.15 14.72 -3.63
CA LYS A 20 69.05 15.00 -2.68
C LYS A 20 68.00 15.92 -3.29
N PHE A 21 68.39 17.02 -3.94
CA PHE A 21 67.46 17.94 -4.59
C PHE A 21 66.66 17.28 -5.73
N LYS A 22 67.30 16.45 -6.55
CA LYS A 22 66.61 15.70 -7.62
C LYS A 22 65.62 14.67 -7.07
N ASP A 23 66.02 13.96 -6.02
CA ASP A 23 65.16 12.96 -5.38
C ASP A 23 63.97 13.63 -4.67
N GLU A 24 64.18 14.76 -3.99
CA GLU A 24 63.11 15.57 -3.37
C GLU A 24 62.17 16.16 -4.43
N GLU A 25 62.68 16.66 -5.56
CA GLU A 25 61.86 17.20 -6.65
C GLU A 25 61.02 16.09 -7.31
N LYS A 26 61.60 14.92 -7.55
CA LYS A 26 60.91 13.74 -8.08
C LYS A 26 59.85 13.26 -7.10
N ALA A 27 60.19 13.17 -5.82
CA ALA A 27 59.25 12.79 -4.76
C ALA A 27 58.09 13.80 -4.65
N ARG A 28 58.36 15.11 -4.76
CA ARG A 28 57.31 16.14 -4.76
C ARG A 28 56.36 16.00 -5.95
N LYS A 29 56.91 15.79 -7.15
CA LYS A 29 56.12 15.57 -8.37
C LYS A 29 55.28 14.29 -8.30
N GLU A 30 55.83 13.22 -7.76
CA GLU A 30 55.12 11.95 -7.57
C GLU A 30 54.03 12.07 -6.49
N ALA A 31 54.30 12.77 -5.39
CA ALA A 31 53.34 13.04 -4.33
C ALA A 31 52.16 13.89 -4.85
N GLU A 32 52.44 14.95 -5.62
CA GLU A 32 51.41 15.79 -6.22
C GLU A 32 50.53 15.00 -7.20
N LYS A 33 51.14 14.16 -8.05
CA LYS A 33 50.40 13.27 -8.96
C LYS A 33 49.53 12.27 -8.18
N LYS A 34 50.07 11.63 -7.14
CA LYS A 34 49.33 10.69 -6.29
C LYS A 34 48.16 11.37 -5.58
N ALA A 35 48.39 12.55 -4.99
CA ALA A 35 47.34 13.33 -4.32
C ALA A 35 46.20 13.69 -5.29
N LYS A 36 46.51 14.08 -6.53
CA LYS A 36 45.49 14.41 -7.54
C LYS A 36 44.68 13.17 -7.98
N VAL A 37 45.34 12.03 -8.16
CA VAL A 37 44.67 10.76 -8.52
C VAL A 37 43.78 10.28 -7.38
N GLU A 38 44.28 10.34 -6.15
CA GLU A 38 43.53 9.94 -4.96
C GLU A 38 42.34 10.84 -4.70
N ALA A 39 42.48 12.17 -4.83
CA ALA A 39 41.37 13.10 -4.72
C ALA A 39 40.26 12.81 -5.75
N LYS A 40 40.63 12.57 -7.02
CA LYS A 40 39.67 12.22 -8.06
C LYS A 40 39.00 10.87 -7.80
N LYS A 41 39.75 9.88 -7.30
CA LYS A 41 39.20 8.56 -6.94
C LYS A 41 38.19 8.67 -5.80
N ARG A 42 38.51 9.43 -4.74
CA ARG A 42 37.60 9.68 -3.61
C ARG A 42 36.32 10.38 -4.06
N GLU A 43 36.42 11.40 -4.92
CA GLU A 43 35.25 12.09 -5.47
C GLU A 43 34.34 11.16 -6.31
N GLN A 44 34.93 10.28 -7.10
CA GLN A 44 34.18 9.28 -7.88
C GLN A 44 33.51 8.23 -6.99
N GLU A 45 34.20 7.73 -5.97
CA GLU A 45 33.64 6.77 -5.02
C GLU A 45 32.50 7.36 -4.19
N GLU A 46 32.60 8.64 -3.80
CA GLU A 46 31.55 9.34 -3.08
C GLU A 46 30.31 9.57 -3.96
N LYS A 47 30.51 9.97 -5.22
CA LYS A 47 29.42 10.12 -6.20
C LYS A 47 28.70 8.79 -6.47
N GLU A 48 29.45 7.70 -6.64
CA GLU A 48 28.85 6.38 -6.86
C GLU A 48 28.11 5.89 -5.61
N ARG A 49 28.67 6.11 -4.41
CA ARG A 49 28.00 5.77 -3.15
C ARG A 49 26.70 6.56 -2.97
N ALA A 50 26.70 7.85 -3.29
CA ALA A 50 25.50 8.68 -3.24
C ALA A 50 24.42 8.17 -4.21
N ARG A 51 24.81 7.84 -5.46
CA ARG A 51 23.89 7.29 -6.46
C ARG A 51 23.31 5.94 -6.04
N GLN A 52 24.12 5.05 -5.49
CA GLN A 52 23.66 3.76 -5.01
C GLN A 52 22.70 3.91 -3.82
N ALA A 53 23.00 4.82 -2.89
CA ALA A 53 22.12 5.12 -1.76
C ALA A 53 20.76 5.67 -2.22
N GLU A 54 20.72 6.50 -3.26
CA GLU A 54 19.46 7.02 -3.84
C GLU A 54 18.64 5.89 -4.49
N ILE A 55 19.29 5.00 -5.26
CA ILE A 55 18.62 3.85 -5.89
C ILE A 55 18.04 2.91 -4.82
N ASP A 56 18.81 2.60 -3.78
CA ASP A 56 18.36 1.72 -2.71
C ASP A 56 17.24 2.35 -1.87
N ALA A 57 17.32 3.66 -1.59
CA ALA A 57 16.25 4.40 -0.94
C ALA A 57 14.96 4.39 -1.77
N ALA A 58 15.05 4.61 -3.08
CA ALA A 58 13.90 4.56 -3.98
C ALA A 58 13.29 3.16 -4.07
N ARG A 59 14.12 2.11 -4.11
CA ARG A 59 13.66 0.71 -4.12
C ARG A 59 12.94 0.35 -2.81
N LEU A 60 13.51 0.74 -1.68
CA LEU A 60 12.91 0.49 -0.37
C LEU A 60 11.60 1.26 -0.18
N ALA A 61 11.51 2.50 -0.66
CA ALA A 61 10.28 3.27 -0.63
C ALA A 61 9.18 2.60 -1.47
N LYS A 62 9.51 2.16 -2.69
CA LYS A 62 8.58 1.45 -3.57
C LYS A 62 8.10 0.11 -2.99
N GLU A 63 9.01 -0.64 -2.37
CA GLU A 63 8.67 -1.93 -1.74
C GLU A 63 7.71 -1.74 -0.56
N LYS A 64 7.94 -0.72 0.27
CA LYS A 64 7.04 -0.36 1.38
C LYS A 64 5.66 0.06 0.87
N GLU A 65 5.59 0.92 -0.13
CA GLU A 65 4.32 1.35 -0.72
C GLU A 65 3.54 0.16 -1.33
N GLU A 66 4.23 -0.76 -2.02
CA GLU A 66 3.60 -1.97 -2.58
C GLU A 66 3.12 -2.93 -1.48
N GLU A 67 3.86 -3.07 -0.39
CA GLU A 67 3.45 -3.88 0.75
C GLU A 67 2.23 -3.28 1.47
N GLU A 68 2.23 -1.97 1.74
CA GLU A 68 1.08 -1.27 2.33
C GLU A 68 -0.16 -1.37 1.43
N ALA A 69 -0.01 -1.14 0.13
CA ALA A 69 -1.11 -1.29 -0.83
C ALA A 69 -1.66 -2.72 -0.87
N ARG A 70 -0.78 -3.74 -0.80
CA ARG A 70 -1.19 -5.15 -0.73
C ARG A 70 -1.93 -5.46 0.56
N GLN A 71 -1.48 -4.94 1.71
CA GLN A 71 -2.15 -5.14 2.99
C GLN A 71 -3.53 -4.49 3.02
N VAL A 72 -3.65 -3.24 2.56
CA VAL A 72 -4.94 -2.53 2.46
C VAL A 72 -5.90 -3.29 1.53
N ALA A 73 -5.43 -3.74 0.36
CA ALA A 73 -6.25 -4.51 -0.57
C ALA A 73 -6.71 -5.86 0.02
N GLN A 74 -5.86 -6.54 0.79
CA GLN A 74 -6.23 -7.78 1.47
C GLN A 74 -7.27 -7.55 2.57
N LEU A 75 -7.11 -6.51 3.39
CA LEU A 75 -8.07 -6.15 4.44
C LEU A 75 -9.43 -5.79 3.82
N ALA A 76 -9.44 -4.95 2.77
CA ALA A 76 -10.67 -4.60 2.06
C ALA A 76 -11.36 -5.82 1.42
N LYS A 77 -10.58 -6.78 0.88
CA LYS A 77 -11.14 -8.05 0.37
C LYS A 77 -11.76 -8.88 1.48
N LYS A 78 -11.06 -9.04 2.62
CA LYS A 78 -11.58 -9.79 3.77
C LYS A 78 -12.86 -9.16 4.32
N GLU A 79 -12.89 -7.84 4.47
CA GLU A 79 -14.06 -7.11 4.95
C GLU A 79 -15.26 -7.25 4.01
N LYS A 80 -15.05 -7.09 2.69
CA LYS A 80 -16.11 -7.32 1.69
C LYS A 80 -16.67 -8.73 1.75
N GLU A 81 -15.83 -9.75 1.93
CA GLU A 81 -16.29 -11.14 2.05
C GLU A 81 -17.05 -11.39 3.36
N ILE A 82 -16.65 -10.77 4.47
CA ILE A 82 -17.39 -10.81 5.74
C ILE A 82 -18.76 -10.15 5.58
N GLN A 83 -18.81 -8.95 4.99
CA GLN A 83 -20.05 -8.22 4.74
C GLN A 83 -21.00 -8.99 3.83
N LYS A 84 -20.51 -9.58 2.71
CA LYS A 84 -21.33 -10.43 1.84
C LYS A 84 -21.92 -11.63 2.57
N LYS A 85 -21.11 -12.31 3.39
CA LYS A 85 -21.57 -13.45 4.20
C LYS A 85 -22.60 -13.01 5.24
N ALA A 86 -22.40 -11.86 5.89
CA ALA A 86 -23.35 -11.30 6.84
C ALA A 86 -24.67 -10.94 6.17
N ILE A 87 -24.64 -10.21 5.05
CA ILE A 87 -25.85 -9.85 4.27
C ILE A 87 -26.59 -11.11 3.83
N LYS A 88 -25.89 -12.12 3.29
CA LYS A 88 -26.52 -13.39 2.89
C LYS A 88 -27.23 -14.08 4.06
N LYS A 89 -26.60 -14.09 5.24
CA LYS A 89 -27.21 -14.67 6.46
C LYS A 89 -28.44 -13.90 6.90
N GLU A 90 -28.37 -12.56 6.93
CA GLU A 90 -29.49 -11.72 7.36
C GLU A 90 -30.67 -11.76 6.37
N ARG A 91 -30.40 -11.78 5.06
CA ARG A 91 -31.44 -12.04 4.03
C ARG A 91 -32.11 -13.40 4.24
N GLN A 92 -31.33 -14.44 4.52
CA GLN A 92 -31.88 -15.77 4.78
C GLN A 92 -32.73 -15.80 6.05
N LYS A 93 -32.29 -15.13 7.12
CA LYS A 93 -33.06 -14.99 8.36
C LYS A 93 -34.39 -14.29 8.09
N LEU A 94 -34.37 -13.15 7.38
CA LEU A 94 -35.57 -12.40 7.02
C LEU A 94 -36.59 -13.28 6.29
N ARG A 95 -36.15 -13.98 5.23
CA ARG A 95 -37.01 -14.92 4.48
C ARG A 95 -37.59 -16.02 5.36
N THR A 96 -36.76 -16.58 6.24
CA THR A 96 -37.18 -17.68 7.13
C THR A 96 -38.20 -17.19 8.15
N SER A 97 -37.97 -16.04 8.78
CA SER A 97 -38.90 -15.43 9.73
C SER A 97 -40.24 -15.11 9.07
N CYS A 98 -40.25 -14.46 7.90
CA CYS A 98 -41.48 -14.16 7.17
C CYS A 98 -42.25 -15.43 6.77
N LYS A 99 -41.54 -16.51 6.39
CA LYS A 99 -42.15 -17.80 6.06
C LYS A 99 -42.80 -18.46 7.29
N THR A 100 -42.15 -18.42 8.45
CA THR A 100 -42.69 -18.98 9.70
C THR A 100 -44.03 -18.35 10.08
N TRP A 101 -44.20 -17.05 9.78
CA TRP A 101 -45.44 -16.31 10.04
C TRP A 101 -46.47 -16.37 8.89
N ASN A 102 -46.27 -17.28 7.92
CA ASN A 102 -47.07 -17.42 6.71
C ASN A 102 -47.24 -16.10 5.94
N TYR A 103 -46.17 -15.32 5.82
CA TYR A 103 -46.18 -13.99 5.17
C TYR A 103 -47.25 -13.04 5.72
N PHE A 104 -47.64 -13.22 6.99
CA PHE A 104 -48.58 -12.35 7.71
C PHE A 104 -49.97 -12.22 7.05
N THR A 105 -50.37 -13.21 6.25
CA THR A 105 -51.66 -13.26 5.55
C THR A 105 -52.20 -14.70 5.46
N GLU A 106 -53.51 -14.82 5.28
CA GLU A 106 -54.22 -16.10 5.06
C GLU A 106 -54.73 -16.22 3.61
N GLU A 107 -54.78 -15.11 2.88
CA GLU A 107 -55.20 -15.04 1.48
C GLU A 107 -54.00 -15.24 0.54
N GLU A 108 -54.17 -16.11 -0.47
CA GLU A 108 -53.07 -16.51 -1.35
C GLU A 108 -52.61 -15.36 -2.26
N SER A 109 -53.52 -14.50 -2.72
CA SER A 109 -53.18 -13.35 -3.56
C SER A 109 -52.34 -12.29 -2.84
N ASP A 110 -52.53 -12.12 -1.53
CA ASP A 110 -51.76 -11.17 -0.72
C ASP A 110 -50.43 -11.77 -0.23
N SER A 111 -50.36 -13.10 -0.14
CA SER A 111 -49.12 -13.82 0.18
C SER A 111 -48.06 -13.60 -0.89
N VAL A 112 -48.45 -13.67 -2.17
CA VAL A 112 -47.56 -13.39 -3.31
C VAL A 112 -47.02 -11.96 -3.28
N LYS A 113 -47.87 -10.96 -3.03
CA LYS A 113 -47.43 -9.56 -2.91
C LYS A 113 -46.44 -9.36 -1.78
N MET A 114 -46.71 -9.96 -0.61
CA MET A 114 -45.81 -9.87 0.54
C MET A 114 -44.47 -10.57 0.28
N MET A 115 -44.47 -11.70 -0.43
CA MET A 115 -43.24 -12.36 -0.88
C MET A 115 -42.39 -11.44 -1.76
N GLU A 116 -43.00 -10.75 -2.74
CA GLU A 116 -42.29 -9.80 -3.58
C GLU A 116 -41.72 -8.61 -2.79
N GLU A 117 -42.47 -8.09 -1.82
CA GLU A 117 -41.98 -7.01 -0.94
C GLU A 117 -40.78 -7.45 -0.09
N VAL A 118 -40.82 -8.64 0.48
CA VAL A 118 -39.71 -9.20 1.26
C VAL A 118 -38.46 -9.41 0.40
N GLU A 119 -38.61 -9.83 -0.86
CA GLU A 119 -37.47 -9.95 -1.78
C GLU A 119 -36.91 -8.58 -2.18
N LYS A 120 -37.77 -7.59 -2.46
CA LYS A 120 -37.34 -6.20 -2.71
C LYS A 120 -36.56 -5.63 -1.51
N LEU A 121 -37.00 -5.92 -0.30
CA LEU A 121 -36.28 -5.54 0.92
C LEU A 121 -34.95 -6.26 1.06
N CYS A 122 -34.89 -7.56 0.77
CA CYS A 122 -33.62 -8.29 0.77
C CYS A 122 -32.60 -7.63 -0.17
N ASP A 123 -33.02 -7.18 -1.35
CA ASP A 123 -32.11 -6.61 -2.33
C ASP A 123 -31.68 -5.17 -2.04
N ARG A 124 -32.57 -4.36 -1.47
CA ARG A 124 -32.31 -2.93 -1.26
C ARG A 124 -31.80 -2.56 0.13
N LEU A 125 -32.08 -3.35 1.16
CA LEU A 125 -31.65 -3.03 2.51
C LEU A 125 -30.16 -3.31 2.72
N GLU A 126 -29.50 -2.37 3.37
CA GLU A 126 -28.13 -2.54 3.86
C GLU A 126 -28.10 -3.48 5.08
N LEU A 127 -26.90 -3.99 5.41
CA LEU A 127 -26.69 -4.96 6.47
C LEU A 127 -27.30 -4.53 7.81
N THR A 128 -27.05 -3.29 8.23
CA THR A 128 -27.53 -2.74 9.50
C THR A 128 -29.05 -2.72 9.56
N SER A 129 -29.70 -2.28 8.48
CA SER A 129 -31.16 -2.24 8.40
C SER A 129 -31.78 -3.64 8.39
N LEU A 130 -31.14 -4.60 7.72
CA LEU A 130 -31.54 -6.02 7.76
C LEU A 130 -31.42 -6.60 9.16
N GLN A 131 -30.33 -6.30 9.88
CA GLN A 131 -30.13 -6.76 11.25
C GLN A 131 -31.20 -6.20 12.19
N SER A 132 -31.45 -4.89 12.15
CA SER A 132 -32.48 -4.26 12.98
C SER A 132 -33.88 -4.80 12.66
N LEU A 133 -34.20 -5.02 11.38
CA LEU A 133 -35.49 -5.63 11.01
C LEU A 133 -35.59 -7.07 11.54
N ASN A 134 -34.54 -7.86 11.41
CA ASN A 134 -34.51 -9.24 11.93
C ASN A 134 -34.60 -9.30 13.46
N GLU A 135 -34.02 -8.35 14.19
CA GLU A 135 -34.17 -8.24 15.64
C GLU A 135 -35.63 -7.96 16.02
N ILE A 136 -36.29 -7.04 15.32
CA ILE A 136 -37.73 -6.76 15.52
C ILE A 136 -38.56 -8.02 15.23
N LEU A 137 -38.27 -8.74 14.13
CA LEU A 137 -38.96 -9.98 13.77
C LEU A 137 -38.72 -11.13 14.75
N ALA A 138 -37.61 -11.11 15.48
CA ALA A 138 -37.28 -12.13 16.48
C ALA A 138 -37.93 -11.87 17.84
N LEU A 139 -38.17 -10.59 18.19
CA LEU A 139 -38.71 -10.19 19.49
C LEU A 139 -40.21 -9.82 19.45
N GLY A 140 -40.72 -9.39 18.29
CA GLY A 140 -42.06 -8.88 18.12
C GLY A 140 -43.12 -9.97 17.90
N SER A 141 -44.38 -9.58 18.05
CA SER A 141 -45.54 -10.41 17.67
C SER A 141 -45.68 -10.52 16.15
N ARG A 142 -46.60 -11.38 15.67
CA ARG A 142 -46.92 -11.52 14.24
C ARG A 142 -47.35 -10.18 13.63
N GLU A 143 -48.13 -9.40 14.38
CA GLU A 143 -48.66 -8.10 13.97
C GLU A 143 -47.57 -7.02 13.96
N ASP A 144 -46.73 -6.96 15.00
CA ASP A 144 -45.60 -6.00 15.06
C ASP A 144 -44.60 -6.26 13.92
N SER A 145 -44.35 -7.54 13.65
CA SER A 145 -43.50 -8.01 12.56
C SER A 145 -44.03 -7.59 11.18
N LYS A 146 -45.35 -7.73 10.97
CA LYS A 146 -46.01 -7.27 9.74
C LYS A 146 -45.85 -5.76 9.56
N VAL A 147 -46.10 -4.98 10.61
CA VAL A 147 -45.97 -3.52 10.57
C VAL A 147 -44.53 -3.11 10.26
N ALA A 148 -43.54 -3.78 10.87
CA ALA A 148 -42.13 -3.49 10.63
C ALA A 148 -41.71 -3.74 9.17
N VAL A 149 -42.14 -4.86 8.58
CA VAL A 149 -41.85 -5.21 7.18
C VAL A 149 -42.50 -4.21 6.22
N VAL A 150 -43.79 -3.90 6.41
CA VAL A 150 -44.52 -2.94 5.58
C VAL A 150 -43.97 -1.52 5.72
N LYS A 151 -43.56 -1.12 6.94
CA LYS A 151 -42.91 0.16 7.17
C LYS A 151 -41.59 0.26 6.42
N GLN A 152 -40.77 -0.80 6.44
CA GLN A 152 -39.52 -0.81 5.67
C GLN A 152 -39.77 -0.83 4.16
N SER A 153 -40.79 -1.54 3.67
CA SER A 153 -41.12 -1.57 2.24
C SER A 153 -41.63 -0.22 1.73
N THR A 154 -42.41 0.50 2.54
CA THR A 154 -42.91 1.85 2.22
C THR A 154 -41.84 2.94 2.31
N VAL A 155 -40.95 2.90 3.31
CA VAL A 155 -39.82 3.85 3.41
C VAL A 155 -38.88 3.75 2.21
N GLN A 156 -38.69 2.54 1.66
CA GLN A 156 -37.91 2.28 0.44
C GLN A 156 -38.59 2.73 -0.87
N LEU A 157 -39.90 3.00 -0.85
CA LEU A 157 -40.68 3.47 -2.00
C LEU A 157 -40.72 5.00 -2.09
N LEU A 158 -40.37 5.71 -1.01
CA LEU A 158 -40.22 7.16 -1.05
C LEU A 158 -38.88 7.50 -1.73
N PRO A 159 -38.88 8.24 -2.86
CA PRO A 159 -37.63 8.69 -3.45
C PRO A 159 -36.91 9.53 -2.42
N SER A 160 -35.61 9.26 -2.24
CA SER A 160 -34.69 10.10 -1.49
C SER A 160 -34.78 11.51 -2.08
N VAL A 161 -35.58 12.38 -1.45
CA VAL A 161 -35.64 13.80 -1.79
C VAL A 161 -34.36 14.42 -1.26
N VAL A 162 -33.42 14.60 -2.19
CA VAL A 162 -32.24 15.48 -2.20
C VAL A 162 -31.36 15.45 -0.95
#